data_AF-A0AA45WTY7-F1
#
_entry.id   AF-A0AA45WTY7-F1
#
_cell.length_a   1.000
_cell.length_b   1.000
_cell.length_c   1.000
_cell.angle_alpha   90.00
_cell.angle_beta   90.00
_cell.angle_gamma   90.00
#
_symmetry.space_group_name_H-M   'P 1'
#
loop_
_entity.id
_entity.type
_entity.pdbx_description
1 polymer ?
#
loop_
_entity_poly.entity_id
_entity_poly.type
_entity_poly.pdbx_seq_one_letter_code
_entity_poly.pdbx_strand_id
1 'polypeptide(L)' 'MRVRLVVALAIFILAASMAFAPVVAESDGVQIKDPALEAFIRREIDKPEGVIQSADVEGIRTIDTTT' A
#
# COMPACT_ATOMS: atom_id res chain seq x y z
N MET A 1 30.08 19.71 29.34
CA MET A 1 30.12 18.72 28.22
C MET A 1 28.84 17.89 28.09
N ARG A 2 28.19 17.49 29.20
CA ARG A 2 26.96 16.66 29.22
C ARG A 2 25.73 17.31 28.55
N VAL A 3 25.52 18.62 28.70
CA VAL A 3 24.38 19.35 28.11
C VAL A 3 24.43 19.41 26.58
N ARG A 4 25.63 19.57 25.98
CA ARG A 4 25.80 19.59 24.52
C ARG A 4 25.50 18.22 23.88
N LEU A 5 25.78 17.13 24.60
CA LEU A 5 25.46 15.76 24.18
C LEU A 5 23.94 15.52 24.16
N VAL A 6 23.25 15.95 25.21
CA VAL A 6 21.78 15.77 25.33
C VAL A 6 21.05 16.59 24.27
N VAL A 7 21.50 17.82 24.01
CA VAL A 7 20.91 18.67 22.96
C VAL A 7 21.16 18.07 21.57
N ALA A 8 22.36 17.56 21.30
CA ALA A 8 22.66 16.89 20.02
C ALA A 8 21.80 15.62 19.82
N LEU A 9 21.59 14.82 20.87
CA LEU A 9 20.74 13.63 20.83
C LEU A 9 19.27 13.98 20.58
N ALA A 10 18.76 15.03 21.25
CA ALA A 10 17.38 15.49 21.07
C ALA A 10 17.12 15.99 19.64
N ILE A 11 18.08 16.71 19.05
CA ILE A 11 17.99 17.17 17.65
C ILE A 11 18.03 15.98 16.69
N PHE A 12 18.86 14.96 16.96
CA PHE A 12 18.94 13.76 16.14
C PHE A 12 17.63 12.93 16.16
N ILE A 13 17.02 12.79 17.34
CA ILE A 13 15.72 12.10 17.49
C ILE A 13 14.61 12.88 16.77
N LEU A 14 14.62 14.21 16.85
CA LEU A 14 13.64 15.06 16.16
C LEU A 14 13.78 14.99 14.62
N ALA A 15 14.99 14.86 14.10
CA ALA A 15 15.21 14.70 12.66
C ALA A 15 14.78 13.32 12.14
N ALA A 16 14.90 12.27 12.96
CA ALA A 16 14.56 10.91 12.56
C ALA A 16 13.05 10.70 12.34
N SER A 17 12.18 11.49 13.00
CA SER A 17 10.73 11.35 12.87
C SER A 17 10.15 11.90 11.56
N MET A 18 10.90 12.72 10.80
CA MET A 18 10.46 13.28 9.53
C MET A 18 10.76 12.41 8.29
N ALA A 19 11.50 11.31 8.44
CA ALA A 19 11.98 10.52 7.31
C ALA A 19 10.99 9.47 6.75
N PHE A 20 9.79 9.35 7.33
CA PHE A 20 8.77 8.40 6.89
C PHE A 20 7.47 9.11 6.51
N ALA A 21 7.52 9.97 5.49
CA ALA A 21 6.30 10.32 4.79
C ALA A 21 5.96 9.16 3.84
N PRO A 22 4.82 8.45 4.00
CA PRO A 22 4.39 7.50 2.98
C PRO A 22 4.10 8.31 1.72
N VAL A 23 4.90 8.09 0.66
CA VAL A 23 4.57 8.55 -0.68
C VAL A 23 3.27 7.85 -1.04
N VAL A 24 2.15 8.56 -0.90
CA VAL A 24 0.86 8.09 -1.38
C VAL A 24 0.94 8.19 -2.90
N ALA A 25 1.44 7.13 -3.52
CA ALA A 25 1.35 6.96 -4.95
C ALA A 25 -0.13 6.93 -5.29
N GLU A 26 -0.61 7.98 -5.96
CA GLU A 26 -1.93 8.06 -6.54
C GLU A 26 -1.98 7.02 -7.66
N SER A 27 -2.20 5.76 -7.27
CA SER A 27 -2.40 4.68 -8.22
C SER A 27 -3.82 4.80 -8.71
N ASP A 28 -3.98 5.09 -10.00
CA ASP A 28 -5.23 4.88 -10.75
C ASP A 28 -5.63 3.40 -10.60
N GLY A 29 -6.36 3.13 -9.53
CA GLY A 29 -6.83 1.82 -9.17
C GLY A 29 -7.99 1.40 -10.07
N VAL A 30 -8.03 0.11 -10.38
CA VAL A 30 -9.21 -0.48 -11.01
C VAL A 30 -10.31 -0.58 -9.95
N GLN A 31 -11.39 0.19 -10.13
CA GLN A 31 -12.59 0.04 -9.32
C GLN A 31 -13.47 -1.08 -9.86
N ILE A 32 -13.62 -2.14 -9.07
CA ILE A 32 -14.56 -3.22 -9.34
C ILE A 32 -15.85 -2.90 -8.57
N LYS A 33 -16.95 -2.68 -9.30
CA LYS A 33 -18.23 -2.28 -8.68
C LYS A 33 -18.99 -3.42 -8.02
N ASP A 34 -18.73 -4.65 -8.46
CA ASP A 34 -19.39 -5.85 -7.93
C ASP A 34 -18.54 -6.43 -6.78
N PRO A 35 -19.06 -6.48 -5.54
CA PRO A 35 -18.29 -6.93 -4.39
C PRO A 35 -17.95 -8.43 -4.44
N ALA A 36 -18.77 -9.25 -5.09
CA ALA A 36 -18.48 -10.67 -5.26
C ALA A 36 -17.35 -10.88 -6.29
N LEU A 37 -17.38 -10.12 -7.39
CA LEU A 37 -16.32 -10.11 -8.40
C LEU A 37 -15.00 -9.57 -7.82
N GLU A 38 -15.06 -8.51 -7.00
CA GLU A 38 -13.87 -7.97 -6.33
C GLU A 38 -13.25 -9.02 -5.40
N ALA A 39 -14.06 -9.68 -4.56
CA ALA A 39 -13.58 -10.73 -3.67
C ALA A 39 -13.02 -11.93 -4.42
N PHE A 40 -13.55 -12.25 -5.61
CA PHE A 40 -12.98 -13.28 -6.47
C PHE A 40 -11.60 -12.85 -7.00
N ILE A 41 -11.53 -11.68 -7.64
CA ILE A 41 -10.29 -11.17 -8.24
C ILE A 41 -9.20 -11.03 -7.17
N ARG A 42 -9.53 -10.49 -5.99
CA ARG A 42 -8.59 -10.38 -4.86
C ARG A 42 -8.01 -11.71 -4.41
N ARG A 43 -8.80 -12.79 -4.45
CA ARG A 43 -8.32 -14.14 -4.16
C ARG A 43 -7.42 -14.67 -5.27
N GLU A 44 -7.78 -14.42 -6.52
CA GLU A 44 -7.00 -14.86 -7.68
C GLU A 44 -5.61 -14.21 -7.75
N ILE A 45 -5.51 -12.91 -7.41
CA ILE A 45 -4.24 -12.16 -7.41
C ILE A 45 -3.50 -12.21 -6.06
N ASP A 46 -4.00 -12.98 -5.09
CA ASP A 46 -3.47 -13.08 -3.71
C ASP A 46 -3.28 -11.70 -3.02
N LYS A 47 -4.26 -10.80 -3.19
CA LYS A 47 -4.23 -9.42 -2.68
C LYS A 47 -5.51 -9.07 -1.92
N PRO A 48 -5.59 -9.44 -0.62
CA PRO A 48 -6.82 -9.31 0.16
C PRO A 48 -7.21 -7.85 0.44
N GLU A 49 -6.25 -6.93 0.46
CA GLU A 49 -6.47 -5.52 0.80
C GLU A 49 -5.70 -4.58 -0.13
N GLY A 50 -6.05 -3.29 -0.09
CA GLY A 50 -5.40 -2.25 -0.87
C GLY A 50 -5.96 -2.09 -2.29
N VAL A 51 -5.39 -1.14 -3.01
CA VAL A 51 -5.81 -0.77 -4.37
C VAL A 51 -5.39 -1.85 -5.36
N ILE A 52 -6.33 -2.35 -6.16
CA ILE A 52 -6.05 -3.24 -7.28
C ILE A 52 -5.57 -2.37 -8.44
N GLN A 53 -4.36 -2.64 -8.93
CA GLN A 53 -3.80 -1.94 -10.08
C GLN A 53 -4.08 -2.74 -11.36
N SER A 54 -4.09 -2.06 -12.51
CA SER A 54 -4.27 -2.74 -13.80
C SER A 54 -3.21 -3.82 -14.05
N ALA A 55 -1.99 -3.60 -13.58
CA ALA A 55 -0.91 -4.58 -13.66
C ALA A 55 -1.18 -5.86 -12.86
N ASP A 56 -1.94 -5.77 -11.76
CA ASP A 56 -2.29 -6.96 -10.94
C ASP A 56 -3.25 -7.89 -11.69
N VAL A 57 -4.09 -7.33 -12.57
CA VAL A 57 -5.15 -8.06 -13.29
C VAL A 57 -4.81 -8.34 -14.76
N GLU A 58 -3.71 -7.79 -15.28
CA GLU A 58 -3.27 -7.97 -16.67
C GLU A 58 -3.00 -9.45 -17.01
N GLY A 59 -2.61 -10.25 -16.01
CA GLY A 59 -2.39 -11.69 -16.15
C GLY A 59 -3.68 -12.53 -16.20
N ILE A 60 -4.82 -11.97 -15.80
CA ILE A 60 -6.08 -12.72 -15.72
C ILE A 60 -6.72 -12.79 -17.10
N ARG A 61 -6.67 -13.98 -17.72
CA ARG A 61 -7.23 -14.23 -19.06
C ARG A 61 -8.60 -14.89 -19.04
N THR A 62 -8.96 -15.53 -17.93
CA THR A 62 -10.21 -16.26 -17.78
C THR A 62 -10.63 -16.20 -16.33
N ILE A 63 -11.91 -15.90 -16.09
CA ILE A 63 -12.54 -15.93 -14.78
C ILE A 63 -13.76 -16.85 -14.90
N ASP A 64 -13.74 -17.97 -14.18
CA ASP A 64 -14.90 -18.85 -14.07
C ASP A 64 -15.79 -18.39 -12.91
N THR A 65 -16.91 -17.75 -13.25
CA THR A 65 -17.88 -17.21 -12.27
C THR A 65 -19.02 -18.19 -11.94
N THR A 66 -18.86 -19.48 -12.30
CA THR A 66 -19.91 -20.50 -12.10
C THR A 66 -19.69 -21.19 -10.75
N THR A 67 -20.15 -20.57 -9.66
CA THR A 67 -20.25 -21.21 -8.34
C THR A 67 -21.45 -20.64 -7.60
#